data_AF-A0A2G8RYR3-F1
#
_entry.id   AF-A0A2G8RYR3-F1
#
_cell.length_a   1.000
_cell.length_b   1.000
_cell.length_c   1.000
_cell.angle_alpha   90.00
_cell.angle_beta   90.00
_cell.angle_gamma   90.00
#
_symmetry.space_group_name_H-M   'P 1'
#
loop_
_entity.id
_entity.type
_entity.pdbx_description
1 polymer ?
#
loop_
_entity_poly.entity_id
_entity_poly.type
_entity_poly.pdbx_seq_one_letter_code
_entity_poly.pdbx_strand_id
1 'polypeptide(L)'
;MFATGDPAADESLDGCPVVRLPDAPSDLKHLLHFLVPSVGRSFLDHKRPIEFPELFAVVRLAHKYNIENLLEQALHVLKQFYTTSFSKYERRPHSHPNFARPRLVHHIGAVNLARLTNTLSILPIALYHCCALSGTVMDGWTRDTGETEYLSMQDLRAVLTARGELVGRGFAMLLNIFEDHPAQDCAQPGLCGIVLTGLIRSVEWMPSDECNVLDSWEVEIRRLARELEICKTCRRAMSKRDVKERRDVWDMLPAIFGLSKAECQWDVPVPGDDGSSDSDSD
;
A
#
# COMPACT_ATOMS: atom_id res chain seq x y z
N MET A 1 -29.10 -6.26 7.15
CA MET A 1 -30.16 -6.86 7.99
C MET A 1 -30.78 -8.02 7.21
N PHE A 2 -30.56 -9.27 7.63
CA PHE A 2 -31.22 -10.42 7.02
C PHE A 2 -32.72 -10.31 7.34
N ALA A 3 -33.58 -10.30 6.32
CA ALA A 3 -35.02 -10.37 6.55
C ALA A 3 -35.30 -11.62 7.37
N THR A 4 -36.10 -11.51 8.43
CA THR A 4 -36.69 -12.67 9.10
C THR A 4 -37.36 -13.51 8.02
N GLY A 5 -36.92 -14.77 7.88
CA GLY A 5 -37.42 -15.67 6.84
C GLY A 5 -38.93 -15.66 6.83
N ASP A 6 -39.52 -15.46 5.65
CA ASP A 6 -40.96 -15.50 5.49
C ASP A 6 -41.43 -16.90 5.95
N PRO A 7 -42.30 -17.00 6.97
CA PRO A 7 -42.86 -18.29 7.36
C PRO A 7 -43.68 -18.95 6.25
N ALA A 8 -44.02 -18.21 5.18
CA ALA A 8 -44.60 -18.74 3.94
C ALA A 8 -43.55 -19.11 2.87
N ALA A 9 -42.27 -19.21 3.21
CA ALA A 9 -41.23 -19.65 2.28
C ALA A 9 -41.55 -21.06 1.75
N ASP A 10 -41.76 -21.16 0.44
CA ASP A 10 -42.06 -22.41 -0.30
C ASP A 10 -40.94 -23.47 -0.17
N GLU A 11 -39.75 -23.06 0.25
CA GLU A 11 -38.57 -23.91 0.39
C GLU A 11 -38.09 -23.95 1.85
N SER A 12 -37.98 -25.15 2.40
CA SER A 12 -37.45 -25.41 3.75
C SER A 12 -36.31 -26.43 3.71
N LEU A 13 -35.35 -26.28 4.60
CA LEU A 13 -34.23 -27.20 4.81
C LEU A 13 -34.14 -27.50 6.31
N ASP A 14 -34.19 -28.78 6.67
CA ASP A 14 -34.20 -29.24 8.08
C ASP A 14 -35.25 -28.52 8.95
N GLY A 15 -36.42 -28.22 8.38
CA GLY A 15 -37.52 -27.54 9.07
C GLY A 15 -37.33 -26.02 9.25
N CYS A 16 -36.27 -25.43 8.70
CA CYS A 16 -36.03 -23.98 8.70
C CYS A 16 -36.36 -23.37 7.32
N PRO A 17 -36.92 -22.15 7.26
CA PRO A 17 -37.16 -21.46 5.99
C PRO A 17 -35.83 -21.15 5.28
N VAL A 18 -35.76 -21.42 3.98
CA VAL A 18 -34.57 -21.16 3.18
C VAL A 18 -34.55 -19.72 2.70
N VAL A 19 -33.47 -19.00 3.00
CA VAL A 19 -33.20 -17.66 2.47
C VAL A 19 -32.12 -17.75 1.42
N ARG A 20 -32.46 -17.47 0.16
CA ARG A 20 -31.51 -17.42 -0.95
C ARG A 20 -30.79 -16.08 -0.95
N LEU A 21 -29.45 -16.13 -0.86
CA LEU A 21 -28.60 -14.95 -0.97
C LEU A 21 -27.94 -14.91 -2.36
N PRO A 22 -27.85 -13.73 -3.00
CA PRO A 22 -27.26 -13.60 -4.32
C PRO A 22 -25.72 -13.59 -4.30
N ASP A 23 -25.11 -13.57 -3.11
CA ASP A 23 -23.65 -13.49 -2.96
C ASP A 23 -22.97 -14.85 -3.17
N ALA A 24 -21.73 -14.79 -3.61
CA ALA A 24 -20.94 -15.99 -3.81
C ALA A 24 -20.76 -16.77 -2.49
N PRO A 25 -20.87 -18.13 -2.51
CA PRO A 25 -20.72 -18.95 -1.31
C PRO A 25 -19.38 -18.74 -0.59
N SER A 26 -18.29 -18.47 -1.32
CA SER A 26 -16.98 -18.21 -0.73
C SER A 26 -16.92 -16.90 0.06
N ASP A 27 -17.55 -15.83 -0.43
CA ASP A 27 -17.63 -14.57 0.31
C ASP A 27 -18.49 -14.71 1.57
N LEU A 28 -19.64 -15.38 1.46
CA LEU A 28 -20.52 -15.64 2.60
C LEU A 28 -19.81 -16.46 3.67
N LYS A 29 -19.05 -17.49 3.27
CA LYS A 29 -18.20 -18.27 4.18
C LYS A 29 -17.24 -17.36 4.95
N HIS A 30 -16.55 -16.45 4.26
CA HIS A 30 -15.64 -15.51 4.91
C HIS A 30 -16.37 -14.62 5.91
N LEU A 31 -17.50 -14.00 5.52
CA LEU A 31 -18.29 -13.17 6.42
C LEU A 31 -18.76 -13.95 7.66
N LEU A 32 -19.34 -15.14 7.47
CA LEU A 32 -19.87 -15.97 8.56
C LEU A 32 -18.78 -16.39 9.54
N HIS A 33 -17.55 -16.65 9.09
CA HIS A 33 -16.43 -16.92 9.98
C HIS A 33 -16.10 -15.77 10.93
N PHE A 34 -16.35 -14.51 10.55
CA PHE A 34 -16.16 -13.36 11.43
C PHE A 34 -17.37 -13.08 12.34
N LEU A 35 -18.57 -13.50 11.93
CA LEU A 35 -19.81 -13.25 12.68
C LEU A 35 -20.12 -14.32 13.73
N VAL A 36 -19.77 -15.58 13.47
CA VAL A 36 -20.15 -16.70 14.33
C VAL A 36 -19.08 -16.93 15.40
N PRO A 37 -19.36 -16.68 16.70
CA PRO A 37 -18.33 -16.74 17.75
C PRO A 37 -17.66 -18.11 17.91
N SER A 38 -18.41 -19.20 17.67
CA SER A 38 -17.90 -20.58 17.81
C SER A 38 -16.89 -20.98 16.72
N VAL A 39 -16.91 -20.28 15.59
CA VAL A 39 -15.95 -20.44 14.47
C VAL A 39 -14.94 -19.28 14.48
N GLY A 40 -15.12 -18.32 15.39
CA GLY A 40 -14.82 -16.90 15.26
C GLY A 40 -13.40 -16.57 14.83
N ARG A 41 -13.27 -16.08 13.61
CA ARG A 41 -12.09 -15.37 13.15
C ARG A 41 -12.13 -13.95 13.70
N SER A 42 -11.00 -13.47 14.21
CA SER A 42 -10.84 -12.08 14.64
C SER A 42 -9.68 -11.45 13.87
N PHE A 43 -9.81 -10.16 13.55
CA PHE A 43 -8.70 -9.39 13.01
C PHE A 43 -7.52 -9.27 13.98
N LEU A 44 -7.73 -9.60 15.26
CA LEU A 44 -6.73 -9.59 16.32
C LEU A 44 -6.10 -10.97 16.58
N ASP A 45 -6.66 -12.06 16.03
CA ASP A 45 -6.19 -13.42 16.30
C ASP A 45 -5.04 -13.84 15.36
N HIS A 46 -3.99 -14.45 15.91
CA HIS A 46 -2.77 -14.87 15.21
C HIS A 46 -2.83 -16.31 14.67
N LYS A 47 -3.92 -17.06 14.89
CA LYS A 47 -4.00 -18.49 14.53
C LYS A 47 -3.68 -18.81 13.07
N ARG A 48 -4.15 -17.97 12.13
CA ARG A 48 -3.82 -18.07 10.70
C ARG A 48 -3.75 -16.69 10.06
N PRO A 49 -2.78 -16.42 9.18
CA PRO A 49 -2.76 -15.18 8.41
C PRO A 49 -4.07 -14.97 7.64
N ILE A 50 -4.50 -13.72 7.60
CA ILE A 50 -5.62 -13.23 6.82
C ILE A 50 -5.16 -12.84 5.43
N GLU A 51 -5.73 -13.52 4.44
CA GLU A 51 -5.52 -13.20 3.03
C GLU A 51 -6.36 -11.99 2.63
N PHE A 52 -5.83 -11.18 1.71
CA PHE A 52 -6.52 -9.98 1.20
C PHE A 52 -7.86 -10.28 0.52
N PRO A 53 -8.01 -11.33 -0.33
CA PRO A 53 -9.31 -11.71 -0.87
C PRO A 53 -10.38 -11.96 0.22
N GLU A 54 -9.98 -12.55 1.34
CA GLU A 54 -10.86 -12.79 2.49
C GLU A 54 -11.23 -11.48 3.20
N LEU A 55 -10.26 -10.59 3.44
CA LEU A 55 -10.54 -9.24 3.97
C LEU A 55 -11.51 -8.47 3.05
N PHE A 56 -11.30 -8.52 1.74
CA PHE A 56 -12.12 -7.80 0.77
C PHE A 56 -13.55 -8.33 0.71
N ALA A 57 -13.73 -9.65 0.79
CA ALA A 57 -15.05 -10.27 0.92
C ALA A 57 -15.80 -9.75 2.14
N VAL A 58 -15.12 -9.67 3.29
CA VAL A 58 -15.70 -9.16 4.52
C VAL A 58 -16.07 -7.69 4.39
N VAL A 59 -15.20 -6.83 3.83
CA VAL A 59 -15.53 -5.40 3.62
C VAL A 59 -16.76 -5.25 2.71
N ARG A 60 -16.78 -5.94 1.54
CA ARG A 60 -17.91 -5.85 0.59
C ARG A 60 -19.23 -6.26 1.22
N LEU A 61 -19.26 -7.41 1.90
CA LEU A 61 -20.49 -7.92 2.49
C LEU A 61 -20.89 -7.18 3.77
N ALA A 62 -19.94 -6.78 4.62
CA ALA A 62 -20.24 -5.97 5.79
C ALA A 62 -20.84 -4.61 5.37
N HIS A 63 -20.33 -4.00 4.31
CA HIS A 63 -20.92 -2.81 3.71
C HIS A 63 -22.31 -3.08 3.14
N LYS A 64 -22.47 -4.11 2.29
CA LYS A 64 -23.75 -4.48 1.66
C LYS A 64 -24.86 -4.77 2.68
N TYR A 65 -24.52 -5.48 3.76
CA TYR A 65 -25.47 -5.91 4.78
C TYR A 65 -25.60 -4.96 5.98
N ASN A 66 -24.88 -3.83 5.95
CA ASN A 66 -24.85 -2.81 7.00
C ASN A 66 -24.42 -3.36 8.37
N ILE A 67 -23.32 -4.11 8.39
CA ILE A 67 -22.68 -4.66 9.59
C ILE A 67 -21.56 -3.70 10.00
N GLU A 68 -21.95 -2.57 10.56
CA GLU A 68 -21.09 -1.39 10.78
C GLU A 68 -19.83 -1.71 11.59
N ASN A 69 -19.98 -2.37 12.73
CA ASN A 69 -18.84 -2.70 13.60
C ASN A 69 -17.78 -3.56 12.90
N LEU A 70 -18.20 -4.54 12.08
CA LEU A 70 -17.27 -5.38 11.34
C LEU A 70 -16.62 -4.62 10.19
N LEU A 71 -17.38 -3.75 9.51
CA LEU A 71 -16.89 -2.89 8.45
C LEU A 71 -15.82 -1.92 8.99
N GLU A 72 -16.08 -1.27 10.13
CA GLU A 72 -15.14 -0.36 10.78
C GLU A 72 -13.83 -1.05 11.14
N GLN A 73 -13.90 -2.25 11.72
CA GLN A 73 -12.70 -3.04 12.03
C GLN A 73 -11.92 -3.42 10.76
N ALA A 74 -12.62 -3.90 9.72
CA ALA A 74 -11.98 -4.31 8.48
C ALA A 74 -11.30 -3.12 7.77
N LEU A 75 -11.97 -1.96 7.72
CA LEU A 75 -11.41 -0.73 7.16
C LEU A 75 -10.27 -0.17 8.01
N HIS A 76 -10.34 -0.29 9.33
CA HIS A 76 -9.25 0.10 10.22
C HIS A 76 -7.98 -0.67 9.87
N VAL A 77 -8.06 -1.99 9.70
CA VAL A 77 -6.91 -2.80 9.30
C VAL A 77 -6.45 -2.44 7.88
N LEU A 78 -7.37 -2.27 6.93
CA LEU A 78 -7.03 -1.90 5.57
C LEU A 78 -6.23 -0.58 5.52
N LYS A 79 -6.62 0.42 6.31
CA LYS A 79 -5.90 1.70 6.46
C LYS A 79 -4.49 1.58 7.06
N GLN A 80 -4.15 0.48 7.73
CA GLN A 80 -2.78 0.24 8.18
C GLN A 80 -1.85 -0.14 7.03
N PHE A 81 -2.36 -0.86 6.02
CA PHE A 81 -1.61 -1.18 4.80
C PHE A 81 -1.53 0.01 3.84
N TYR A 82 -2.62 0.78 3.75
CA TYR A 82 -2.75 1.97 2.93
C TYR A 82 -2.71 3.21 3.81
N THR A 83 -1.60 3.36 4.53
CA THR A 83 -1.44 4.44 5.51
C THR A 83 -1.34 5.81 4.84
N THR A 84 -1.78 6.83 5.56
CA THR A 84 -1.62 8.24 5.17
C THR A 84 -0.42 8.90 5.84
N SER A 85 0.36 8.17 6.65
CA SER A 85 1.53 8.69 7.36
C SER A 85 2.84 8.18 6.76
N PHE A 86 3.70 9.10 6.33
CA PHE A 86 5.02 8.74 5.79
C PHE A 86 5.86 7.93 6.78
N SER A 87 5.91 8.36 8.06
CA SER A 87 6.68 7.68 9.11
C SER A 87 6.15 6.28 9.44
N LYS A 88 4.86 6.01 9.21
CA LYS A 88 4.30 4.64 9.35
C LYS A 88 4.67 3.79 8.14
N TYR A 89 4.61 4.37 6.94
CA TYR A 89 5.01 3.71 5.71
C TYR A 89 6.49 3.28 5.76
N GLU A 90 7.37 4.16 6.23
CA GLU A 90 8.81 3.88 6.35
C GLU A 90 9.13 2.74 7.33
N ARG A 91 8.41 2.68 8.47
CA ARG A 91 8.69 1.70 9.53
C ARG A 91 8.22 0.29 9.19
N ARG A 92 7.11 0.13 8.47
CA ARG A 92 6.50 -1.18 8.17
C ARG A 92 5.85 -1.20 6.78
N PRO A 93 6.62 -1.18 5.69
CA PRO A 93 6.04 -1.36 4.37
C PRO A 93 5.38 -2.75 4.30
N HIS A 94 4.06 -2.75 4.13
CA HIS A 94 3.24 -3.90 3.73
C HIS A 94 3.33 -5.12 4.67
N SER A 95 3.50 -4.91 5.97
CA SER A 95 3.60 -5.99 6.96
C SER A 95 2.66 -5.79 8.13
N HIS A 96 1.83 -6.80 8.38
CA HIS A 96 1.00 -6.91 9.57
C HIS A 96 1.09 -8.34 10.11
N PRO A 97 1.23 -8.57 11.43
CA PRO A 97 1.41 -9.90 12.00
C PRO A 97 0.28 -10.89 11.64
N ASN A 98 -0.93 -10.37 11.45
CA ASN A 98 -2.14 -11.19 11.28
C ASN A 98 -2.49 -11.42 9.81
N PHE A 99 -1.75 -10.88 8.85
CA PHE A 99 -2.16 -10.88 7.44
C PHE A 99 -1.03 -11.34 6.55
N ALA A 100 -1.40 -12.02 5.47
CA ALA A 100 -0.48 -12.29 4.39
C ALA A 100 -0.13 -10.99 3.64
N ARG A 101 1.04 -10.98 2.99
CA ARG A 101 1.41 -9.85 2.12
C ARG A 101 0.45 -9.78 0.92
N PRO A 102 -0.02 -8.58 0.55
CA PRO A 102 -0.83 -8.44 -0.65
C PRO A 102 -0.01 -8.80 -1.89
N ARG A 103 -0.64 -9.49 -2.84
CA ARG A 103 -0.13 -9.60 -4.20
C ARG A 103 -0.41 -8.29 -4.93
N LEU A 104 0.40 -7.96 -5.93
CA LEU A 104 0.24 -6.71 -6.70
C LEU A 104 -1.19 -6.52 -7.24
N VAL A 105 -1.81 -7.58 -7.75
CA VAL A 105 -3.18 -7.54 -8.29
C VAL A 105 -4.23 -7.19 -7.22
N HIS A 106 -3.99 -7.46 -5.94
CA HIS A 106 -4.94 -7.14 -4.86
C HIS A 106 -5.12 -5.63 -4.67
N HIS A 107 -4.18 -4.79 -5.12
CA HIS A 107 -4.34 -3.35 -5.04
C HIS A 107 -5.52 -2.83 -5.88
N ILE A 108 -5.90 -3.53 -6.96
CA ILE A 108 -7.12 -3.23 -7.74
C ILE A 108 -8.35 -3.34 -6.85
N GLY A 109 -8.48 -4.44 -6.10
CA GLY A 109 -9.58 -4.64 -5.16
C GLY A 109 -9.60 -3.59 -4.04
N ALA A 110 -8.43 -3.17 -3.55
CA ALA A 110 -8.35 -2.10 -2.56
C ALA A 110 -8.85 -0.75 -3.08
N VAL A 111 -8.54 -0.39 -4.34
CA VAL A 111 -9.08 0.83 -4.97
C VAL A 111 -10.60 0.75 -5.08
N ASN A 112 -11.13 -0.37 -5.59
CA ASN A 112 -12.57 -0.57 -5.74
C ASN A 112 -13.30 -0.51 -4.40
N LEU A 113 -12.74 -1.10 -3.35
CA LEU A 113 -13.29 -1.03 -1.99
C LEU A 113 -13.25 0.37 -1.40
N ALA A 114 -12.16 1.10 -1.61
CA ALA A 114 -12.04 2.49 -1.16
C ALA A 114 -13.12 3.37 -1.82
N ARG A 115 -13.41 3.16 -3.11
CA ARG A 115 -14.52 3.83 -3.81
C ARG A 115 -15.88 3.37 -3.28
N LEU A 116 -16.09 2.06 -3.12
CA LEU A 116 -17.36 1.47 -2.64
C LEU A 116 -17.76 1.98 -1.26
N THR A 117 -16.79 2.10 -0.36
CA THR A 117 -17.01 2.50 1.04
C THR A 117 -16.76 3.98 1.31
N ASN A 118 -16.48 4.76 0.26
CA ASN A 118 -16.06 6.16 0.36
C ASN A 118 -14.87 6.40 1.33
N THR A 119 -13.94 5.44 1.38
CA THR A 119 -12.74 5.50 2.24
C THR A 119 -11.54 6.02 1.43
N LEU A 120 -11.60 7.30 1.05
CA LEU A 120 -10.66 7.91 0.10
C LEU A 120 -9.20 7.92 0.59
N SER A 121 -8.96 7.84 1.91
CA SER A 121 -7.62 7.79 2.50
C SER A 121 -6.77 6.61 2.01
N ILE A 122 -7.40 5.55 1.51
CA ILE A 122 -6.73 4.36 0.97
C ILE A 122 -6.21 4.58 -0.45
N LEU A 123 -6.85 5.47 -1.22
CA LEU A 123 -6.66 5.57 -2.67
C LEU A 123 -5.23 5.92 -3.08
N PRO A 124 -4.52 6.91 -2.48
CA PRO A 124 -3.21 7.30 -2.99
C PRO A 124 -2.21 6.15 -3.01
N ILE A 125 -2.14 5.34 -1.94
CA ILE A 125 -1.23 4.19 -1.86
C ILE A 125 -1.74 3.02 -2.70
N ALA A 126 -3.05 2.79 -2.75
CA ALA A 126 -3.60 1.70 -3.56
C ALA A 126 -3.35 1.94 -5.05
N LEU A 127 -3.60 3.15 -5.55
CA LEU A 127 -3.33 3.55 -6.93
C LEU A 127 -1.82 3.55 -7.24
N TYR A 128 -0.99 4.00 -6.30
CA TYR A 128 0.47 3.91 -6.40
C TYR A 128 0.93 2.47 -6.65
N HIS A 129 0.47 1.50 -5.87
CA HIS A 129 0.83 0.11 -6.10
C HIS A 129 0.24 -0.48 -7.39
N CYS A 130 -0.93 0.00 -7.83
CA CYS A 130 -1.43 -0.35 -9.16
C CYS A 130 -0.50 0.10 -10.29
N CYS A 131 0.30 1.16 -10.12
CA CYS A 131 1.29 1.56 -11.12
C CYS A 131 2.35 0.47 -11.36
N ALA A 132 2.66 -0.38 -10.37
CA ALA A 132 3.61 -1.48 -10.51
C ALA A 132 3.10 -2.65 -11.38
N LEU A 133 1.79 -2.71 -11.67
CA LEU A 133 1.22 -3.71 -12.57
C LEU A 133 1.51 -3.41 -14.05
N SER A 134 1.98 -2.20 -14.40
CA SER A 134 2.25 -1.82 -15.80
C SER A 134 1.04 -2.14 -16.70
N GLY A 135 1.23 -2.78 -17.85
CA GLY A 135 0.14 -3.19 -18.74
C GLY A 135 -0.84 -4.21 -18.13
N THR A 136 -0.40 -5.04 -17.18
CA THR A 136 -1.24 -6.10 -16.58
C THR A 136 -2.35 -5.56 -15.68
N VAL A 137 -2.33 -4.26 -15.36
CA VAL A 137 -3.45 -3.60 -14.66
C VAL A 137 -4.76 -3.70 -15.45
N MET A 138 -4.68 -3.83 -16.78
CA MET A 138 -5.83 -3.99 -17.66
C MET A 138 -6.46 -5.38 -17.60
N ASP A 139 -5.71 -6.39 -17.15
CA ASP A 139 -6.20 -7.77 -17.01
C ASP A 139 -7.15 -7.91 -15.79
N GLY A 140 -7.09 -6.94 -14.87
CA GLY A 140 -7.90 -6.92 -13.65
C GLY A 140 -7.40 -7.90 -12.60
N TRP A 141 -8.23 -8.09 -11.57
CA TRP A 141 -8.00 -9.07 -10.51
C TRP A 141 -9.13 -10.10 -10.49
N THR A 142 -8.83 -11.33 -10.91
CA THR A 142 -9.77 -12.45 -10.81
C THR A 142 -9.86 -12.93 -9.36
N ARG A 143 -11.07 -12.90 -8.81
CA ARG A 143 -11.39 -13.37 -7.47
C ARG A 143 -11.52 -14.89 -7.44
N ASP A 144 -11.49 -15.46 -6.24
CA ASP A 144 -11.75 -16.89 -6.01
C ASP A 144 -13.13 -17.35 -6.50
N THR A 145 -14.06 -16.42 -6.74
CA THR A 145 -15.38 -16.66 -7.31
C THR A 145 -15.36 -16.86 -8.83
N GLY A 146 -14.25 -16.56 -9.49
CA GLY A 146 -14.12 -16.49 -10.95
C GLY A 146 -14.50 -15.13 -11.55
N GLU A 147 -15.05 -14.20 -10.76
CA GLU A 147 -15.35 -12.83 -11.20
C GLU A 147 -14.07 -11.99 -11.25
N THR A 148 -13.87 -11.25 -12.34
CA THR A 148 -12.74 -10.31 -12.46
C THR A 148 -13.16 -8.89 -12.10
N GLU A 149 -12.45 -8.30 -11.15
CA GLU A 149 -12.56 -6.88 -10.81
C GLU A 149 -11.60 -6.05 -11.66
N TYR A 150 -12.11 -4.97 -12.25
CA TYR A 150 -11.30 -4.00 -13.00
C TYR A 150 -11.30 -2.66 -12.27
N LEU A 151 -10.28 -1.85 -12.52
CA LEU A 151 -10.31 -0.44 -12.14
C LEU A 151 -11.37 0.29 -12.97
N SER A 152 -11.95 1.34 -12.40
CA SER A 152 -12.78 2.27 -13.17
C SER A 152 -11.95 2.92 -14.29
N MET A 153 -12.58 3.36 -15.38
CA MET A 153 -11.87 4.07 -16.46
C MET A 153 -11.15 5.33 -15.96
N GLN A 154 -11.69 5.98 -14.92
CA GLN A 154 -11.06 7.14 -14.29
C GLN A 154 -9.79 6.74 -13.54
N ASP A 155 -9.86 5.72 -12.69
CA ASP A 155 -8.72 5.25 -11.90
C ASP A 155 -7.64 4.62 -12.79
N LEU A 156 -8.04 3.89 -13.83
CA LEU A 156 -7.12 3.33 -14.82
C LEU A 156 -6.34 4.45 -15.54
N ARG A 157 -7.02 5.51 -15.97
CA ARG A 157 -6.34 6.69 -16.55
C ARG A 157 -5.38 7.32 -15.55
N ALA A 158 -5.81 7.50 -14.30
CA ALA A 158 -4.97 8.07 -13.25
C ALA A 158 -3.70 7.24 -13.03
N VAL A 159 -3.81 5.91 -12.97
CA VAL A 159 -2.66 4.99 -12.83
C VAL A 159 -1.68 5.10 -14.00
N LEU A 160 -2.17 5.15 -15.24
CA LEU A 160 -1.33 5.26 -16.43
C LEU A 160 -0.61 6.61 -16.50
N THR A 161 -1.31 7.71 -16.22
CA THR A 161 -0.72 9.06 -16.18
C THR A 161 0.30 9.18 -15.05
N ALA A 162 -0.06 8.73 -13.84
CA ALA A 162 0.80 8.74 -12.67
C ALA A 162 2.07 7.94 -12.89
N ARG A 163 2.00 6.77 -13.54
CA ARG A 163 3.19 5.95 -13.83
C ARG A 163 4.24 6.74 -14.63
N GLY A 164 3.83 7.49 -15.65
CA GLY A 164 4.75 8.33 -16.42
C GLY A 164 5.43 9.41 -15.56
N GLU A 165 4.66 10.08 -14.71
CA GLU A 165 5.18 11.09 -13.79
C GLU A 165 6.13 10.49 -12.72
N LEU A 166 5.73 9.38 -12.10
CA LEU A 166 6.51 8.69 -11.06
C LEU A 166 7.84 8.15 -11.59
N VAL A 167 7.88 7.66 -12.84
CA VAL A 167 9.14 7.25 -13.49
C VAL A 167 10.08 8.44 -13.66
N GLY A 168 9.58 9.59 -14.14
CA GLY A 168 10.38 10.80 -14.27
C GLY A 168 10.92 11.30 -12.94
N ARG A 169 10.07 11.29 -11.89
CA ARG A 169 10.49 11.65 -10.52
C ARG A 169 11.48 10.66 -9.93
N GLY A 170 11.30 9.37 -10.16
CA GLY A 170 12.24 8.33 -9.72
C GLY A 170 13.62 8.52 -10.30
N PHE A 171 13.72 8.88 -11.58
CA PHE A 171 15.00 9.20 -12.21
C PHE A 171 15.66 10.44 -11.59
N ALA A 172 14.90 11.53 -11.39
CA ALA A 172 15.41 12.73 -10.75
C ALA A 172 15.89 12.47 -9.31
N MET A 173 15.10 11.70 -8.54
CA MET A 173 15.46 11.25 -7.20
C MET A 173 16.79 10.49 -7.19
N LEU A 174 17.01 9.60 -8.15
CA LEU A 174 18.26 8.84 -8.23
C LEU A 174 19.48 9.75 -8.41
N LEU A 175 19.38 10.74 -9.31
CA LEU A 175 20.44 11.73 -9.52
C LEU A 175 20.70 12.58 -8.26
N ASN A 176 19.63 12.94 -7.53
CA ASN A 176 19.73 13.72 -6.29
C ASN A 176 20.36 12.91 -5.15
N ILE A 177 19.98 11.64 -4.98
CA ILE A 177 20.54 10.77 -3.94
C ILE A 177 22.06 10.61 -4.15
N PHE A 178 22.46 10.31 -5.38
CA PHE A 178 23.85 10.02 -5.77
C PHE A 178 24.56 11.21 -6.44
N GLU A 179 24.34 12.41 -5.88
CA GLU A 179 25.01 13.65 -6.28
C GLU A 179 26.53 13.47 -6.45
N ASP A 180 27.10 14.15 -7.47
CA ASP A 180 28.43 13.86 -8.00
C ASP A 180 29.60 14.45 -7.18
N HIS A 181 29.30 15.10 -6.05
CA HIS A 181 30.28 15.72 -5.18
C HIS A 181 30.20 15.25 -3.72
N PRO A 182 31.33 15.27 -2.98
CA PRO A 182 31.35 14.93 -1.56
C PRO A 182 30.48 15.86 -0.70
N ALA A 183 30.09 15.36 0.48
CA ALA A 183 29.49 16.19 1.52
C ALA A 183 30.51 17.20 2.10
N GLN A 184 30.02 18.30 2.70
CA GLN A 184 30.84 19.39 3.23
C GLN A 184 31.93 18.91 4.21
N ASP A 185 31.60 17.97 5.11
CA ASP A 185 32.52 17.40 6.11
C ASP A 185 33.03 16.00 5.72
N CYS A 186 33.29 15.80 4.42
CA CYS A 186 33.83 14.54 3.92
C CYS A 186 35.25 14.28 4.45
N ALA A 187 35.48 13.09 5.02
CA ALA A 187 36.79 12.70 5.53
C ALA A 187 37.84 12.45 4.42
N GLN A 188 37.38 12.21 3.18
CA GLN A 188 38.23 11.91 2.02
C GLN A 188 37.66 12.51 0.72
N PRO A 189 37.68 13.84 0.56
CA PRO A 189 37.00 14.52 -0.54
C PRO A 189 37.47 14.06 -1.94
N GLY A 190 38.76 13.77 -2.10
CA GLY A 190 39.30 13.28 -3.38
C GLY A 190 38.73 11.92 -3.78
N LEU A 191 38.83 10.91 -2.91
CA LEU A 191 38.34 9.56 -3.20
C LEU A 191 36.81 9.54 -3.38
N CYS A 192 36.07 10.13 -2.42
CA CYS A 192 34.62 10.18 -2.51
C CYS A 192 34.15 10.96 -3.75
N GLY A 193 34.84 12.03 -4.15
CA GLY A 193 34.47 12.78 -5.36
C GLY A 193 34.60 11.93 -6.62
N ILE A 194 35.73 11.23 -6.78
CA ILE A 194 35.95 10.33 -7.93
C ILE A 194 34.89 9.23 -7.97
N VAL A 195 34.62 8.59 -6.82
CA VAL A 195 33.65 7.50 -6.72
C VAL A 195 32.22 7.98 -7.00
N LEU A 196 31.80 9.11 -6.42
CA LEU A 196 30.45 9.65 -6.62
C LEU A 196 30.22 10.09 -8.07
N THR A 197 31.20 10.76 -8.68
CA THR A 197 31.17 11.08 -10.12
C THR A 197 31.15 9.81 -10.99
N GLY A 198 31.82 8.74 -10.56
CA GLY A 198 31.76 7.44 -11.23
C GLY A 198 30.38 6.80 -11.12
N LEU A 199 29.79 6.81 -9.92
CA LEU A 199 28.47 6.26 -9.63
C LEU A 199 27.40 6.89 -10.52
N ILE A 200 27.28 8.22 -10.54
CA ILE A 200 26.25 8.91 -11.32
C ILE A 200 26.37 8.63 -12.83
N ARG A 201 27.59 8.41 -13.34
CA ARG A 201 27.82 8.04 -14.75
C ARG A 201 27.51 6.58 -15.04
N SER A 202 27.60 5.72 -14.04
CA SER A 202 27.26 4.29 -14.13
C SER A 202 25.79 3.98 -13.89
N VAL A 203 25.00 4.98 -13.50
CA VAL A 203 23.55 4.85 -13.35
C VAL A 203 22.92 4.57 -14.72
N GLU A 204 22.70 3.29 -14.99
CA GLU A 204 21.76 2.86 -16.02
C GLU A 204 20.37 2.84 -15.39
N TRP A 205 19.58 3.89 -15.64
CA TRP A 205 18.15 3.83 -15.34
C TRP A 205 17.49 2.86 -16.31
N MET A 206 17.42 1.59 -15.92
CA MET A 206 16.47 0.67 -16.51
C MET A 206 15.10 1.04 -15.94
N PRO A 207 14.10 1.37 -16.76
CA PRO A 207 12.72 1.45 -16.29
C PRO A 207 12.36 0.06 -15.77
N SER A 208 12.46 -0.16 -14.45
CA SER A 208 11.94 -1.37 -13.86
C SER A 208 10.43 -1.37 -14.07
N ASP A 209 9.86 -2.53 -14.36
CA ASP A 209 8.41 -2.66 -14.44
C ASP A 209 7.73 -2.25 -13.11
N GLU A 210 8.47 -2.34 -12.01
CA GLU A 210 8.03 -1.97 -10.67
C GLU A 210 8.22 -0.47 -10.43
N CYS A 211 7.10 0.23 -10.20
CA CYS A 211 7.08 1.65 -9.84
C CYS A 211 7.36 1.79 -8.33
N ASN A 212 8.63 1.67 -7.94
CA ASN A 212 9.07 1.57 -6.53
C ASN A 212 9.72 2.88 -6.02
N VAL A 213 9.28 4.04 -6.48
CA VAL A 213 9.89 5.33 -6.12
C VAL A 213 9.81 5.66 -4.61
N LEU A 214 8.89 5.03 -3.87
CA LEU A 214 8.78 5.17 -2.42
C LEU A 214 9.60 4.13 -1.62
N ASP A 215 10.23 3.15 -2.28
CA ASP A 215 11.07 2.16 -1.60
C ASP A 215 12.41 2.78 -1.21
N SER A 216 12.88 2.49 0.01
CA SER A 216 14.12 3.09 0.52
C SER A 216 15.36 2.55 -0.17
N TRP A 217 16.24 3.47 -0.54
CA TRP A 217 17.57 3.16 -1.07
C TRP A 217 18.60 2.77 0.00
N GLU A 218 18.22 2.75 1.29
CA GLU A 218 19.17 2.57 2.39
C GLU A 218 20.00 1.28 2.31
N VAL A 219 19.40 0.17 1.86
CA VAL A 219 20.12 -1.10 1.67
C VAL A 219 21.20 -0.94 0.59
N GLU A 220 20.85 -0.30 -0.51
CA GLU A 220 21.71 -0.09 -1.66
C GLU A 220 22.82 0.93 -1.35
N ILE A 221 22.46 2.05 -0.71
CA ILE A 221 23.40 3.06 -0.21
C ILE A 221 24.43 2.41 0.72
N ARG A 222 24.01 1.54 1.65
CA ARG A 222 24.94 0.80 2.53
C ARG A 222 25.80 -0.19 1.77
N ARG A 223 25.30 -0.82 0.71
CA ARG A 223 26.07 -1.74 -0.13
C ARG A 223 27.16 -0.97 -0.88
N LEU A 224 26.77 0.04 -1.66
CA LEU A 224 27.67 0.88 -2.43
C LEU A 224 28.72 1.58 -1.56
N ALA A 225 28.31 2.10 -0.40
CA ALA A 225 29.24 2.75 0.51
C ALA A 225 30.32 1.79 1.07
N ARG A 226 29.99 0.50 1.23
CA ARG A 226 30.97 -0.52 1.63
C ARG A 226 31.86 -0.95 0.47
N GLU A 227 31.28 -1.20 -0.69
CA GLU A 227 32.00 -1.69 -1.88
C GLU A 227 32.97 -0.65 -2.45
N LEU A 228 32.60 0.63 -2.38
CA LEU A 228 33.35 1.74 -2.98
C LEU A 228 34.06 2.61 -1.93
N GLU A 229 34.14 2.14 -0.68
CA GLU A 229 34.82 2.79 0.44
C GLU A 229 34.39 4.25 0.67
N ILE A 230 33.10 4.56 0.45
CA ILE A 230 32.54 5.91 0.68
C ILE A 230 32.55 6.20 2.18
N CYS A 231 33.01 7.40 2.56
CA CYS A 231 33.10 7.75 3.98
C CYS A 231 31.71 7.84 4.66
N LYS A 232 31.70 7.70 5.99
CA LYS A 232 30.47 7.76 6.80
C LYS A 232 29.65 9.04 6.58
N THR A 233 30.31 10.19 6.39
CA THR A 233 29.63 11.48 6.15
C THR A 233 28.88 11.49 4.82
N CYS A 234 29.53 11.09 3.72
CA CYS A 234 28.88 11.02 2.41
C CYS A 234 27.77 9.98 2.38
N ARG A 235 27.95 8.82 3.04
CA ARG A 235 26.88 7.83 3.21
C ARG A 235 25.66 8.42 3.90
N ARG A 236 25.84 9.10 5.04
CA ARG A 236 24.74 9.76 5.76
C ARG A 236 24.07 10.85 4.92
N ALA A 237 24.83 11.58 4.11
CA ALA A 237 24.27 12.56 3.19
C ALA A 237 23.36 11.89 2.13
N MET A 238 23.79 10.78 1.52
CA MET A 238 22.96 10.00 0.59
C MET A 238 21.67 9.50 1.26
N SER A 239 21.75 8.91 2.45
CA SER A 239 20.56 8.45 3.19
C SER A 239 19.60 9.58 3.53
N LYS A 240 20.11 10.76 3.90
CA LYS A 240 19.28 11.96 4.15
C LYS A 240 18.57 12.43 2.89
N ARG A 241 19.26 12.40 1.74
CA ARG A 241 18.66 12.74 0.45
C ARG A 241 17.60 11.71 0.05
N ASP A 242 17.83 10.40 0.23
CA ASP A 242 16.83 9.35 0.00
C ASP A 242 15.51 9.63 0.76
N VAL A 243 15.59 9.84 2.07
CA VAL A 243 14.41 10.13 2.90
C VAL A 243 13.68 11.39 2.40
N LYS A 244 14.43 12.45 2.08
CA LYS A 244 13.87 13.71 1.59
C LYS A 244 13.15 13.53 0.25
N GLU A 245 13.79 12.90 -0.74
CA GLU A 245 13.19 12.74 -2.07
C GLU A 245 11.94 11.85 -2.01
N ARG A 246 11.97 10.75 -1.24
CA ARG A 246 10.78 9.91 -1.02
C ARG A 246 9.67 10.67 -0.29
N ARG A 247 10.02 11.54 0.66
CA ARG A 247 9.07 12.40 1.36
C ARG A 247 8.42 13.40 0.41
N ASP A 248 9.18 14.00 -0.49
CA ASP A 248 8.65 14.93 -1.49
C ASP A 248 7.64 14.22 -2.40
N VAL A 249 7.97 13.01 -2.90
CA VAL A 249 7.04 12.19 -3.69
C VAL A 249 5.79 11.80 -2.88
N TRP A 250 5.97 11.40 -1.62
CA TRP A 250 4.86 11.09 -0.70
C TRP A 250 3.91 12.27 -0.56
N ASP A 251 4.44 13.47 -0.35
CA ASP A 251 3.64 14.68 -0.19
C ASP A 251 2.86 15.05 -1.46
N MET A 252 3.32 14.64 -2.64
CA MET A 252 2.63 14.87 -3.91
C MET A 252 1.67 13.76 -4.31
N LEU A 253 1.71 12.60 -3.63
CA LEU A 253 1.04 11.39 -4.07
C LEU A 253 -0.47 11.56 -4.34
N PRO A 254 -1.28 12.22 -3.48
CA PRO A 254 -2.68 12.46 -3.80
C PRO A 254 -2.86 13.27 -5.09
N ALA A 255 -2.06 14.32 -5.29
CA ALA A 255 -2.16 15.20 -6.45
C ALA A 255 -1.79 14.49 -7.75
N ILE A 256 -0.79 13.58 -7.71
CA ILE A 256 -0.40 12.72 -8.84
C ILE A 256 -1.59 11.90 -9.36
N PHE A 257 -2.48 11.47 -8.46
CA PHE A 257 -3.70 10.73 -8.79
C PHE A 257 -4.95 11.60 -8.97
N GLY A 258 -4.80 12.93 -8.99
CA GLY A 258 -5.92 13.86 -9.11
C GLY A 258 -6.84 13.90 -7.89
N LEU A 259 -6.32 13.58 -6.71
CA LEU A 259 -7.02 13.60 -5.42
C LEU A 259 -6.55 14.77 -4.57
N SER A 260 -7.42 15.31 -3.71
CA SER A 260 -7.00 16.32 -2.74
C SER A 260 -6.45 15.69 -1.45
N LYS A 261 -5.48 16.36 -0.81
CA LYS A 261 -4.97 15.95 0.51
C LYS A 261 -6.07 15.92 1.57
N ALA A 262 -7.01 16.86 1.52
CA ALA A 262 -8.10 16.98 2.49
C ALA A 262 -9.06 15.79 2.42
N GLU A 263 -9.50 15.40 1.22
CA GLU A 263 -10.36 14.22 1.01
C GLU A 263 -9.70 12.93 1.47
N CYS A 264 -8.39 12.82 1.24
CA CYS A 264 -7.62 11.64 1.63
C CYS A 264 -7.17 11.65 3.09
N GLN A 265 -7.39 12.73 3.85
CA GLN A 265 -6.82 12.92 5.20
C GLN A 265 -5.29 12.66 5.20
N TRP A 266 -4.62 13.17 4.16
CA TRP A 266 -3.24 12.83 3.83
C TRP A 266 -2.23 13.52 4.74
N ASP A 267 -1.39 12.72 5.40
CA ASP A 267 -0.29 13.17 6.25
C ASP A 267 -0.69 14.22 7.31
N VAL A 268 -1.94 14.13 7.78
CA VAL A 268 -2.46 14.98 8.85
C VAL A 268 -1.82 14.55 10.17
N PRO A 269 -1.17 15.46 10.94
CA PRO A 269 -0.64 15.14 12.25
C PRO A 269 -1.75 14.62 13.17
N VAL A 270 -1.60 13.40 13.68
CA VAL A 270 -2.49 12.88 14.70
C VAL A 270 -2.04 13.47 16.04
N PRO A 271 -2.93 14.10 16.83
CA PRO A 271 -2.55 14.61 18.15
C PRO A 271 -1.96 13.48 19.01
N GLY A 272 -0.68 13.61 19.40
CA GLY A 272 0.02 12.67 20.30
C GLY A 272 1.02 11.70 19.68
N ASP A 273 1.33 11.79 18.37
CA ASP A 273 2.44 11.03 17.75
C ASP A 273 3.67 11.94 17.65
N ASP A 274 4.29 12.22 18.81
CA ASP A 274 5.53 12.98 18.90
C ASP A 274 6.65 12.11 18.34
N GLY A 275 7.02 12.37 17.08
CA GLY A 275 8.06 11.67 16.31
C GLY A 275 9.49 11.87 16.81
N SER A 276 9.71 11.93 18.13
CA SER A 276 11.04 11.88 18.71
C SER A 276 11.45 10.42 18.93
N SER A 277 12.16 9.86 17.96
CA SER A 277 13.17 8.86 18.27
C SER A 277 14.43 9.20 17.49
N ASP A 278 15.19 10.14 18.05
CA ASP A 278 16.64 10.12 17.91
C ASP A 278 17.11 8.72 18.34
N SER A 279 17.59 7.94 17.40
CA SER A 279 18.42 6.78 17.68
C SER A 279 19.71 6.94 16.90
N ASP A 280 20.54 7.86 17.37
CA ASP A 280 21.98 7.65 17.35
C ASP A 280 22.25 6.37 18.17
N SER A 281 22.77 5.34 17.50
CA SER A 281 23.37 4.18 18.14
C SER A 281 24.48 3.67 17.22
N ASP A 282 25.70 4.09 17.58
CA ASP A 282 27.05 3.54 17.33
C ASP A 282 27.39 2.88 15.98
#